data_AF-A0A2N3F589-F1
#
_entry.id   AF-A0A2N3F589-F1
#
_cell.length_a   1.000
_cell.length_b   1.000
_cell.length_c   1.000
_cell.angle_alpha   90.00
_cell.angle_beta   90.00
_cell.angle_gamma   90.00
#
_symmetry.space_group_name_H-M   'P 1'
#
loop_
_entity.id
_entity.type
_entity.pdbx_description
1 polymer ?
#
loop_
_entity_poly.entity_id
_entity_poly.type
_entity_poly.pdbx_seq_one_letter_code
_entity_poly.pdbx_strand_id
1 'polypeptide(L)'
;MSDAWREPVTVWTEPTSASVMRVAARGLLAGLWATAALFVPWPWVSALFYAFAALAFLHAVLAIANLARNKGVLLRLTGSGTLEWPQSYQEILLRRPPEWVDGKQILVVELSKMGVPSRVEPRVTLKGATHDLPNLPLYRASVADFVKTVNEVLAERGMVFQTERLR
;
A
#
# COMPACT_ATOMS: atom_id res chain seq x y z
N MET A 1 8.17 -31.07 -12.86
CA MET A 1 7.78 -29.64 -12.81
C MET A 1 8.16 -29.14 -11.43
N SER A 2 9.06 -28.15 -11.32
CA SER A 2 9.68 -27.77 -10.05
C SER A 2 8.71 -27.08 -9.10
N ASP A 3 8.81 -27.36 -7.80
CA ASP A 3 8.03 -26.76 -6.71
C ASP A 3 8.22 -25.23 -6.55
N ALA A 4 9.10 -24.62 -7.35
CA ALA A 4 9.40 -23.18 -7.37
C ALA A 4 8.19 -22.29 -7.72
N TRP A 5 7.06 -22.87 -8.13
CA TRP A 5 5.82 -22.16 -8.45
C TRP A 5 4.78 -22.17 -7.32
N ARG A 6 5.03 -22.84 -6.20
CA ARG A 6 4.01 -22.93 -5.12
C ARG A 6 4.09 -21.80 -4.11
N GLU A 7 5.28 -21.29 -3.83
CA GLU A 7 5.45 -20.24 -2.83
C GLU A 7 5.31 -18.83 -3.44
N PRO A 8 4.50 -17.95 -2.83
CA PRO A 8 4.38 -16.57 -3.28
C PRO A 8 5.72 -15.85 -3.19
N VAL A 9 6.12 -15.18 -4.27
CA VAL A 9 7.34 -14.37 -4.31
C VAL A 9 6.98 -12.93 -3.94
N THR A 10 7.69 -12.35 -2.98
CA THR A 10 7.55 -10.93 -2.65
C THR A 10 8.26 -10.09 -3.70
N VAL A 11 7.54 -9.16 -4.33
CA VAL A 11 8.04 -8.37 -5.47
C VAL A 11 8.33 -6.93 -5.07
N TRP A 12 7.48 -6.36 -4.20
CA TRP A 12 7.65 -5.00 -3.74
C TRP A 12 7.16 -4.87 -2.29
N THR A 13 7.92 -4.14 -1.49
CA THR A 13 7.63 -3.93 -0.07
C THR A 13 7.64 -2.45 0.29
N GLU A 14 6.80 -2.09 1.25
CA GLU A 14 6.85 -0.81 1.94
C GLU A 14 8.10 -0.75 2.81
N PRO A 15 8.90 0.33 2.74
CA PRO A 15 10.04 0.50 3.62
C PRO A 15 9.56 0.64 5.07
N THR A 16 10.28 0.02 6.01
CA THR A 16 9.95 0.04 7.45
C THR A 16 9.79 1.47 7.99
N SER A 17 10.58 2.41 7.48
CA SER A 17 10.49 3.84 7.87
C SER A 17 9.13 4.46 7.54
N ALA A 18 8.54 4.14 6.38
CA ALA A 18 7.20 4.62 6.00
C ALA A 18 6.12 4.00 6.89
N SER A 19 6.25 2.70 7.19
CA SER A 19 5.34 1.99 8.09
C SER A 19 5.37 2.59 9.50
N VAL A 20 6.56 2.83 10.05
CA VAL A 20 6.77 3.43 11.38
C VAL A 20 6.20 4.85 11.40
N MET A 21 6.50 5.67 10.39
CA MET A 21 6.03 7.05 10.33
C MET A 21 4.49 7.12 10.30
N ARG A 22 3.83 6.22 9.57
CA ARG A 22 2.36 6.14 9.54
C ARG A 22 1.76 5.77 10.90
N VAL A 23 2.35 4.80 11.59
CA VAL A 23 1.91 4.41 12.95
C VAL A 23 2.15 5.55 13.93
N ALA A 24 3.34 6.15 13.90
CA ALA A 24 3.71 7.27 14.77
C ALA A 24 2.79 8.48 14.55
N ALA A 25 2.50 8.87 13.31
CA ALA A 25 1.60 9.98 13.01
C ALA A 25 0.19 9.75 13.56
N ARG A 26 -0.35 8.53 13.44
CA ARG A 26 -1.67 8.16 13.98
C ARG A 26 -1.68 8.14 15.51
N GLY A 27 -0.62 7.61 16.12
CA GLY A 27 -0.44 7.61 17.57
C GLY A 27 -0.33 9.02 18.16
N LEU A 28 0.46 9.89 17.52
CA LEU A 28 0.58 11.30 17.87
C LEU A 28 -0.77 12.02 17.75
N LEU A 29 -1.50 11.79 16.66
CA LEU A 29 -2.82 12.39 16.48
C LEU A 29 -3.82 11.92 17.55
N ALA A 30 -3.79 10.64 17.92
CA ALA A 30 -4.60 10.12 19.02
C ALA A 30 -4.27 10.80 20.35
N GLY A 31 -2.96 10.97 20.63
CA GLY A 31 -2.48 11.72 21.79
C GLY A 31 -2.96 13.17 21.79
N LEU A 32 -2.82 13.88 20.66
CA LEU A 32 -3.27 15.27 20.53
C LEU A 32 -4.77 15.43 20.81
N TRP A 33 -5.62 14.57 20.25
CA TRP A 33 -7.06 14.61 20.53
C TRP A 33 -7.37 14.30 21.99
N ALA A 34 -6.72 13.31 22.59
CA ALA A 34 -6.93 12.96 24.00
C ALA A 34 -6.47 14.08 24.94
N THR A 35 -5.34 14.73 24.64
CA THR A 35 -4.85 15.88 25.39
C THR A 35 -5.77 17.08 25.23
N ALA A 36 -6.24 17.37 24.02
CA ALA A 36 -7.20 18.44 23.78
C ALA A 36 -8.49 18.26 24.59
N ALA A 37 -8.98 17.03 24.74
CA ALA A 37 -10.17 16.71 25.53
C ALA A 37 -10.07 17.18 26.99
N LEU A 38 -8.87 17.20 27.57
CA LEU A 38 -8.62 17.58 28.97
C LEU A 38 -8.76 19.10 29.21
N PHE A 39 -8.57 19.91 28.18
CA PHE A 39 -8.61 21.37 28.28
C PHE A 39 -9.96 21.95 27.84
N VAL A 40 -10.89 21.11 27.41
CA VAL A 40 -12.20 21.54 26.90
C VAL A 40 -13.22 21.53 28.04
N PRO A 41 -13.80 22.69 28.40
CA PRO A 41 -14.68 22.80 29.57
C PRO A 41 -16.08 22.21 29.33
N TRP A 42 -16.49 22.02 28.07
CA TRP A 42 -17.79 21.46 27.72
C TRP A 42 -17.74 19.93 27.64
N PRO A 43 -18.46 19.19 28.52
CA PRO A 43 -18.34 17.73 28.60
C PRO A 43 -18.66 17.01 27.28
N TRP A 44 -19.65 17.49 26.53
CA TRP A 44 -20.04 16.90 25.25
C TRP A 44 -18.98 17.12 24.16
N VAL A 45 -18.32 18.27 24.14
CA VAL A 45 -17.21 18.54 23.21
C VAL A 45 -16.00 17.67 23.59
N SER A 46 -15.66 17.59 24.89
CA SER A 46 -14.61 16.72 25.40
C SER A 46 -14.85 15.24 25.02
N ALA A 47 -16.09 14.77 25.11
CA ALA A 47 -16.47 13.43 24.67
C ALA A 47 -16.22 13.21 23.17
N LEU A 48 -16.50 14.20 22.31
CA LEU A 48 -16.17 14.12 20.87
C LEU A 48 -14.66 14.00 20.64
N PHE A 49 -13.85 14.77 21.38
CA PHE A 49 -12.39 14.67 21.32
C PHE A 49 -11.90 13.26 21.70
N TYR A 50 -12.44 12.67 22.76
CA TYR A 50 -12.12 11.28 23.12
C TYR A 50 -12.55 10.28 22.04
N ALA A 51 -13.71 10.48 21.40
CA ALA A 51 -14.14 9.64 20.29
C ALA A 51 -13.15 9.73 19.12
N PHE A 52 -12.69 10.92 18.75
CA PHE A 52 -11.65 11.09 17.73
C PHE A 52 -10.31 10.47 18.13
N ALA A 53 -9.91 10.60 19.39
CA ALA A 53 -8.71 9.96 19.93
C ALA A 53 -8.79 8.42 19.82
N ALA A 54 -9.92 7.85 20.23
CA ALA A 54 -10.17 6.41 20.15
C ALA A 54 -10.15 5.91 18.71
N LEU A 55 -10.77 6.62 17.77
CA LEU A 55 -10.73 6.29 16.34
C LEU A 55 -9.32 6.36 15.77
N ALA A 56 -8.56 7.42 16.08
CA ALA A 56 -7.17 7.56 15.63
C ALA A 56 -6.28 6.45 16.20
N PHE A 57 -6.46 6.10 17.48
CA PHE A 57 -5.76 5.00 18.13
C PHE A 57 -6.10 3.65 17.48
N LEU A 58 -7.37 3.38 17.20
CA LEU A 58 -7.80 2.18 16.49
C LEU A 58 -7.13 2.08 15.10
N HIS A 59 -7.00 3.19 14.38
CA HIS A 59 -6.30 3.21 13.09
C HIS A 59 -4.78 2.96 13.23
N ALA A 60 -4.17 3.36 14.34
CA ALA A 60 -2.78 3.03 14.63
C ALA A 60 -2.62 1.52 14.90
N VAL A 61 -3.48 0.95 15.73
CA VAL A 61 -3.51 -0.50 16.02
C VAL A 61 -3.72 -1.32 14.75
N LEU A 62 -4.68 -0.94 13.90
CA LEU A 62 -4.92 -1.63 12.63
C LEU A 62 -3.72 -1.53 11.67
N ALA A 63 -2.98 -0.41 11.67
CA ALA A 63 -1.74 -0.31 10.90
C ALA A 63 -0.67 -1.28 11.40
N ILE A 64 -0.52 -1.42 12.73
CA ILE A 64 0.42 -2.38 13.33
C ILE A 64 0.01 -3.81 13.00
N ALA A 65 -1.28 -4.15 13.13
CA ALA A 65 -1.80 -5.47 12.81
C ALA A 65 -1.58 -5.81 11.31
N ASN A 66 -1.83 -4.86 10.41
CA ASN A 66 -1.56 -5.04 8.98
C ASN A 66 -0.08 -5.23 8.70
N LEU A 67 0.80 -4.48 9.37
CA LEU A 67 2.25 -4.64 9.23
C LEU A 67 2.71 -6.01 9.72
N ALA A 68 2.20 -6.48 10.86
CA ALA A 68 2.53 -7.79 11.40
C ALA A 68 2.09 -8.94 10.46
N ARG A 69 0.92 -8.79 9.83
CA ARG A 69 0.37 -9.80 8.91
C ARG A 69 1.07 -9.82 7.55
N ASN A 70 1.13 -8.66 6.89
CA ASN A 70 1.57 -8.56 5.50
C ASN A 70 3.07 -8.26 5.40
N LYS A 71 3.76 -7.99 6.52
CA LYS A 71 5.20 -7.63 6.57
C LYS A 71 5.57 -6.47 5.64
N GLY A 72 4.63 -5.57 5.38
CA GLY A 72 4.80 -4.46 4.44
C GLY A 72 4.79 -4.87 2.97
N VAL A 73 4.42 -6.10 2.60
CA VAL A 73 4.34 -6.51 1.18
C VAL A 73 3.23 -5.75 0.47
N LEU A 74 3.58 -5.11 -0.64
CA LEU A 74 2.69 -4.33 -1.50
C LEU A 74 2.38 -5.05 -2.81
N LEU A 75 3.35 -5.80 -3.34
CA LEU A 75 3.15 -6.68 -4.49
C LEU A 75 3.75 -8.04 -4.18
N ARG A 76 2.97 -9.08 -4.44
CA ARG A 76 3.42 -10.47 -4.44
C ARG A 76 3.04 -11.15 -5.75
N LEU A 77 3.92 -11.99 -6.27
CA LEU A 77 3.60 -12.92 -7.33
C LEU A 77 3.07 -14.21 -6.70
N THR A 78 1.84 -14.59 -7.01
CA THR A 78 1.23 -15.83 -6.53
C THR A 78 1.64 -17.04 -7.39
N GLY A 79 1.37 -18.25 -6.88
CA GLY A 79 1.64 -19.48 -7.62
C GLY A 79 0.81 -19.66 -8.90
N SER A 80 -0.28 -18.91 -9.08
CA SER A 80 -1.04 -18.85 -10.34
C SER A 80 -0.37 -17.96 -11.40
N GLY A 81 0.73 -17.27 -11.06
CA GLY A 81 1.39 -16.33 -11.96
C GLY A 81 0.68 -14.98 -12.06
N THR A 82 -0.09 -14.60 -11.02
CA THR A 82 -0.74 -13.29 -10.93
C THR A 82 -0.04 -12.42 -9.90
N LEU A 83 0.07 -11.12 -10.17
CA LEU A 83 0.61 -10.18 -9.21
C LEU A 83 -0.54 -9.58 -8.41
N GLU A 84 -0.48 -9.72 -7.10
CA GLU A 84 -1.55 -9.30 -6.19
C GLU A 84 -1.04 -8.26 -5.20
N TRP A 85 -1.94 -7.33 -4.85
CA TRP A 85 -1.78 -6.51 -3.66
C TRP A 85 -2.35 -7.28 -2.44
N PRO A 86 -1.53 -7.65 -1.45
CA PRO A 86 -2.03 -8.29 -0.24
C PRO A 86 -3.04 -7.42 0.50
N GLN A 87 -4.25 -7.94 0.72
CA GLN A 87 -5.32 -7.21 1.40
C GLN A 87 -4.99 -6.91 2.87
N SER A 88 -5.37 -5.72 3.31
CA SER A 88 -5.39 -5.33 4.70
C SER A 88 -6.54 -5.98 5.48
N TYR A 89 -6.46 -6.01 6.81
CA TYR A 89 -7.60 -6.44 7.66
C TYR A 89 -8.85 -5.59 7.42
N GLN A 90 -8.68 -4.30 7.17
CA GLN A 90 -9.79 -3.39 6.88
C GLN A 90 -10.52 -3.79 5.60
N GLU A 91 -9.78 -4.12 4.54
CA GLU A 91 -10.35 -4.54 3.26
C GLU A 91 -11.08 -5.88 3.37
N ILE A 92 -10.54 -6.82 4.14
CA ILE A 92 -11.21 -8.11 4.39
C ILE A 92 -12.49 -7.90 5.18
N LEU A 93 -12.45 -7.09 6.24
CA LEU A 93 -13.62 -6.76 7.04
C LEU A 93 -14.71 -6.09 6.20
N LEU A 94 -14.31 -5.20 5.28
CA LEU A 94 -15.19 -4.51 4.33
C LEU A 94 -15.54 -5.35 3.09
N ARG A 95 -15.09 -6.61 3.02
CA ARG A 95 -15.30 -7.53 1.89
C ARG A 95 -14.92 -6.92 0.54
N ARG A 96 -13.88 -6.09 0.50
CA ARG A 96 -13.34 -5.60 -0.76
C ARG A 96 -12.78 -6.77 -1.57
N PRO A 97 -12.97 -6.78 -2.90
CA PRO A 97 -12.31 -7.76 -3.75
C PRO A 97 -10.79 -7.58 -3.67
N PRO A 98 -9.99 -8.65 -3.86
CA PRO A 98 -8.54 -8.51 -3.98
C PRO A 98 -8.22 -7.66 -5.21
N GLU A 99 -7.10 -6.94 -5.18
CA GLU A 99 -6.59 -6.21 -6.34
C GLU A 99 -5.42 -6.98 -6.94
N TRP A 100 -5.42 -7.15 -8.26
CA TRP A 100 -4.41 -7.90 -8.99
C TRP A 100 -4.13 -7.29 -10.36
N VAL A 101 -2.97 -7.64 -10.91
CA VAL A 101 -2.58 -7.36 -12.29
C VAL A 101 -2.07 -8.65 -12.91
N ASP A 102 -2.46 -8.87 -14.17
CA ASP A 102 -2.16 -10.08 -14.92
C ASP A 102 -1.36 -9.77 -16.20
N GLY A 103 -0.70 -10.80 -16.73
CA GLY A 103 0.05 -10.72 -17.97
C GLY A 103 1.57 -10.71 -17.78
N LYS A 104 2.28 -11.09 -18.85
CA LYS A 104 3.76 -11.13 -18.89
C LYS A 104 4.39 -9.75 -19.14
N GLN A 105 3.63 -8.82 -19.69
CA GLN A 105 4.06 -7.45 -19.93
C GLN A 105 3.12 -6.53 -19.18
N ILE A 106 3.68 -5.79 -18.22
CA ILE A 106 2.91 -4.89 -17.35
C ILE A 106 3.38 -3.47 -17.60
N LEU A 107 2.44 -2.59 -17.92
CA LEU A 107 2.73 -1.18 -18.16
C LEU A 107 2.58 -0.40 -16.86
N VAL A 108 3.57 0.41 -16.52
CA VAL A 108 3.61 1.25 -15.33
C VAL A 108 3.33 2.70 -15.73
N VAL A 109 2.23 3.24 -15.21
CA VAL A 109 1.75 4.62 -15.50
C VAL A 109 1.77 5.46 -14.22
N GLU A 110 2.44 6.61 -14.25
CA GLU A 110 2.45 7.57 -13.14
C GLU A 110 1.11 8.28 -12.98
N LEU A 111 0.57 8.34 -11.75
CA LEU A 111 -0.71 9.00 -11.48
C LEU A 111 -0.68 10.52 -11.65
N SER A 112 0.45 11.17 -11.42
CA SER A 112 0.63 12.62 -11.68
C SER A 112 0.37 12.96 -13.16
N LYS A 113 0.69 12.04 -14.07
CA LYS A 113 0.46 12.20 -15.52
C LYS A 113 -1.00 12.03 -15.92
N MET A 114 -1.85 11.51 -15.03
CA MET A 114 -3.28 11.34 -15.27
C MET A 114 -4.12 12.54 -14.80
N GLY A 115 -3.50 13.69 -14.52
CA GLY A 115 -4.21 14.90 -14.06
C GLY A 115 -4.78 14.80 -12.64
N VAL A 116 -4.39 13.77 -11.88
CA VAL A 116 -4.82 13.56 -10.50
C VAL A 116 -3.89 14.34 -9.57
N PRO A 117 -4.40 15.09 -8.57
CA PRO A 117 -3.56 15.82 -7.63
C PRO A 117 -2.48 14.91 -7.05
N SER A 118 -1.23 15.33 -7.17
CA SER A 118 -0.08 14.62 -6.59
C SER A 118 -0.32 14.47 -5.10
N ARG A 119 -0.56 13.24 -4.62
CA ARG A 119 -0.41 12.93 -3.20
C ARG A 119 1.04 13.20 -2.81
N VAL A 120 1.30 13.40 -1.51
CA VAL A 120 2.66 13.61 -0.95
C VAL A 120 3.64 12.48 -1.31
N GLU A 121 3.13 11.33 -1.79
CA GLU A 121 3.90 10.17 -2.21
C GLU A 121 3.65 9.84 -3.69
N PRO A 122 4.70 9.52 -4.47
CA PRO A 122 4.55 9.05 -5.85
C PRO A 122 3.77 7.74 -5.90
N ARG A 123 2.86 7.64 -6.87
CA ARG A 123 1.97 6.48 -7.07
C ARG A 123 1.88 6.11 -8.54
N VAL A 124 1.69 4.82 -8.79
CA VAL A 124 1.57 4.27 -10.14
C VAL A 124 0.31 3.43 -10.29
N THR A 125 -0.14 3.29 -11.53
CA THR A 125 -1.11 2.27 -11.94
C THR A 125 -0.37 1.23 -12.77
N LEU A 126 -0.53 -0.03 -12.41
CA LEU A 126 -0.02 -1.16 -13.19
C LEU A 126 -1.14 -1.61 -14.12
N LYS A 127 -0.91 -1.53 -15.43
CA LYS A 127 -1.86 -2.00 -16.43
C LYS A 127 -1.48 -3.39 -16.91
N GLY A 128 -2.40 -4.32 -16.73
CA GLY A 128 -2.25 -5.72 -17.12
C GLY A 128 -2.90 -6.02 -18.47
N ALA A 129 -2.98 -7.31 -18.79
CA ALA A 129 -3.67 -7.76 -20.00
C ALA A 129 -5.19 -7.67 -19.87
N THR A 130 -5.74 -7.97 -18.69
CA THR A 130 -7.18 -7.96 -18.44
C THR A 130 -7.57 -7.14 -17.22
N HIS A 131 -6.69 -7.01 -16.23
CA HIS A 131 -6.96 -6.26 -15.00
C HIS A 131 -5.85 -5.26 -14.71
N ASP A 132 -6.27 -4.06 -14.29
CA ASP A 132 -5.39 -3.00 -13.84
C ASP A 132 -5.36 -2.97 -12.32
N LEU A 133 -4.17 -2.71 -11.76
CA LEU A 133 -3.97 -2.44 -10.34
C LEU A 133 -3.71 -0.94 -10.15
N PRO A 134 -4.72 -0.16 -9.73
CA PRO A 134 -4.61 1.27 -9.60
C PRO A 134 -3.90 1.68 -8.30
N ASN A 135 -3.30 2.87 -8.29
CA ASN A 135 -2.96 3.61 -7.07
C ASN A 135 -1.93 2.94 -6.13
N LEU A 136 -1.02 2.13 -6.68
CA LEU A 136 0.08 1.52 -5.95
C LEU A 136 1.08 2.60 -5.48
N PRO A 137 1.36 2.69 -4.16
CA PRO A 137 2.33 3.65 -3.63
C PRO A 137 3.77 3.18 -3.82
N LEU A 138 4.66 4.12 -4.19
CA LEU A 138 6.09 3.86 -4.35
C LEU A 138 6.95 4.29 -3.16
N TYR A 139 6.37 4.94 -2.14
CA TYR A 139 7.06 5.32 -0.89
C TYR A 139 8.43 6.01 -1.09
N ARG A 140 8.42 7.11 -1.87
CA ARG A 140 9.61 7.92 -2.21
C ARG A 140 10.62 7.24 -3.15
N ALA A 141 10.32 6.07 -3.69
CA ALA A 141 11.05 5.53 -4.84
C ALA A 141 10.59 6.20 -6.14
N SER A 142 11.51 6.36 -7.09
CA SER A 142 11.16 6.75 -8.45
C SER A 142 10.52 5.58 -9.20
N VAL A 143 9.78 5.88 -10.27
CA VAL A 143 9.22 4.82 -11.14
C VAL A 143 10.32 4.00 -11.80
N ALA A 144 11.44 4.63 -12.18
CA ALA A 144 12.58 3.95 -12.77
C ALA A 144 13.20 2.93 -11.79
N ASP A 145 13.39 3.33 -10.52
CA ASP A 145 13.93 2.44 -9.49
C ASP A 145 12.97 1.27 -9.22
N PHE A 146 11.68 1.57 -9.11
CA PHE A 146 10.64 0.56 -8.94
C PHE A 146 10.67 -0.49 -10.08
N VAL A 147 10.63 -0.04 -11.33
CA VAL A 147 10.64 -0.93 -12.50
C VAL A 147 11.92 -1.76 -12.56
N LYS A 148 13.07 -1.15 -12.28
CA LYS A 148 14.36 -1.84 -12.22
C LYS A 148 14.34 -2.97 -11.19
N THR A 149 14.01 -2.65 -9.93
CA THR A 149 13.99 -3.64 -8.84
C THR A 149 12.98 -4.76 -9.11
N VAL A 150 11.78 -4.44 -9.60
CA VAL A 150 10.76 -5.45 -9.89
C VAL A 150 11.20 -6.37 -11.03
N ASN A 151 11.80 -5.83 -12.10
CA ASN A 151 12.31 -6.63 -13.20
C ASN A 151 13.48 -7.53 -12.79
N GLU A 152 14.35 -7.07 -11.90
CA GLU A 152 15.43 -7.90 -11.34
C GLU A 152 14.85 -9.10 -10.57
N VAL A 153 13.82 -8.88 -9.75
CA VAL A 153 13.15 -9.96 -8.98
C VAL A 153 12.38 -10.92 -9.89
N LEU A 154 11.80 -10.43 -10.99
CA LEU A 154 10.94 -11.20 -11.89
C LEU A 154 11.64 -11.75 -13.14
N ALA A 155 12.95 -11.55 -13.29
CA ALA A 155 13.71 -11.91 -14.49
C ALA A 155 13.53 -13.40 -14.89
N GLU A 156 13.55 -14.30 -13.90
CA GLU A 156 13.40 -15.75 -14.12
C GLU A 156 11.94 -16.20 -14.33
N ARG A 157 10.97 -15.29 -14.10
CA ARG A 157 9.54 -15.57 -14.18
C ARG A 157 8.91 -15.16 -15.51
N GLY A 158 9.70 -14.60 -16.42
CA GLY A 158 9.24 -14.19 -17.76
C GLY A 158 8.22 -13.06 -17.74
N MET A 159 8.25 -12.23 -16.69
CA MET A 159 7.44 -11.02 -16.56
C MET A 159 8.32 -9.79 -16.68
N VAL A 160 7.81 -8.76 -17.35
CA VAL A 160 8.54 -7.51 -17.60
C VAL A 160 7.63 -6.32 -17.34
N PHE A 161 8.09 -5.42 -16.50
CA PHE A 161 7.51 -4.11 -16.25
C PHE A 161 8.16 -3.10 -17.19
N GLN A 162 7.32 -2.30 -17.83
CA GLN A 162 7.75 -1.23 -18.74
C GLN A 162 7.08 0.07 -18.33
N THR A 163 7.82 1.18 -18.41
CA THR A 163 7.21 2.51 -18.25
C THR A 163 6.56 2.95 -19.55
N GLU A 164 5.50 3.75 -19.45
CA GLU A 164 4.97 4.45 -20.60
C GLU A 164 6.05 5.41 -21.15
N ARG A 165 6.59 5.10 -22.35
CA ARG A 165 7.52 6.00 -23.03
C ARG A 165 6.77 7.27 -23.39
N LEU A 166 7.21 8.39 -22.83
CA LEU A 166 6.85 9.72 -23.32
C LEU A 166 7.25 9.80 -24.80
N ARG A 167 6.26 10.02 -25.68
CA ARG A 167 6.51 10.55 -27.02
C ARG A 167 6.74 12.05 -26.92
#